data_AF-A0A973KLK7-F1
#
_entry.id   AF-A0A973KLK7-F1
#
_cell.length_a   1.000
_cell.length_b   1.000
_cell.length_c   1.000
_cell.angle_alpha   90.00
_cell.angle_beta   90.00
_cell.angle_gamma   90.00
#
_symmetry.space_group_name_H-M   'P 1'
#
loop_
_entity.id
_entity.type
_entity.pdbx_description
1 polymer ?
#
loop_
_entity_poly.entity_id
_entity_poly.type
_entity_poly.pdbx_seq_one_letter_code
_entity_poly.pdbx_strand_id
1 'polypeptide(L)'
;MDPVTAGALIAAVNAVVSGAGGEAGRRALEALGALSRRVLRRNPSDPAADPAGGPGADPAGDGEPVAIPYDDPERLRRLAELLVERARQDPELGRDLAAWMSRYGTPAQEVGTVHNSISGDARITGPVIQGRDFQGPISFGSQ
;
A
#
# COMPACT_ATOMS: atom_id res chain seq x y z
N MET A 1 22.91 -1.82 -5.90
CA MET A 1 21.50 -1.64 -5.50
C MET A 1 20.66 -2.05 -6.68
N ASP A 2 19.86 -3.10 -6.56
CA ASP A 2 18.85 -3.38 -7.58
C ASP A 2 17.98 -2.13 -7.74
N PRO A 3 17.84 -1.58 -8.95
CA PRO A 3 17.02 -0.40 -9.15
C PRO A 3 15.59 -0.73 -8.75
N VAL A 4 14.94 0.17 -8.01
CA VAL A 4 13.49 0.07 -7.79
C VAL A 4 12.82 0.08 -9.16
N THR A 5 12.15 -1.03 -9.50
CA THR A 5 11.42 -1.18 -10.77
C THR A 5 9.92 -1.04 -10.54
N ALA A 6 9.18 -0.64 -11.58
CA ALA A 6 7.74 -0.48 -11.48
C ALA A 6 7.06 -1.81 -11.11
N GLY A 7 7.50 -2.92 -11.71
CA GLY A 7 7.00 -4.26 -11.38
C GLY A 7 7.24 -4.67 -9.93
N ALA A 8 8.43 -4.39 -9.38
CA ALA A 8 8.74 -4.69 -7.98
C ALA A 8 7.93 -3.82 -7.00
N LEU A 9 7.70 -2.55 -7.35
CA LEU A 9 6.85 -1.66 -6.56
C LEU A 9 5.38 -2.09 -6.58
N ILE A 10 4.85 -2.50 -7.74
CA ILE A 10 3.49 -3.05 -7.86
C ILE A 10 3.34 -4.31 -7.01
N ALA A 11 4.31 -5.24 -7.10
CA ALA A 11 4.31 -6.46 -6.29
C ALA A 11 4.32 -6.15 -4.79
N ALA A 12 5.14 -5.19 -4.35
CA ALA A 12 5.20 -4.73 -2.97
C ALA A 12 3.88 -4.12 -2.50
N VAL A 13 3.23 -3.26 -3.30
CA VAL A 13 1.92 -2.69 -2.97
C VAL A 13 0.86 -3.78 -2.85
N ASN A 14 0.84 -4.75 -3.78
CA ASN A 14 -0.10 -5.86 -3.73
C ASN A 14 0.13 -6.75 -2.50
N ALA A 15 1.38 -6.98 -2.10
CA ALA A 15 1.71 -7.70 -0.88
C ALA A 15 1.22 -6.96 0.38
N VAL A 16 1.39 -5.63 0.42
CA VAL A 16 0.89 -4.77 1.51
C VAL A 16 -0.63 -4.83 1.62
N VAL A 17 -1.34 -4.76 0.49
CA VAL A 17 -2.81 -4.79 0.44
C VAL A 17 -3.35 -6.20 0.75
N SER A 18 -2.65 -7.23 0.33
CA SER A 18 -3.05 -8.64 0.52
C SER A 18 -2.64 -9.21 1.88
N GLY A 19 -1.72 -8.57 2.60
CA GLY A 19 -1.09 -9.06 3.83
C GLY A 19 -1.97 -9.09 5.09
N ALA A 20 -3.30 -9.03 4.95
CA ALA A 20 -4.31 -8.78 5.97
C ALA A 20 -4.38 -7.28 6.37
N GLY A 21 -5.52 -6.65 6.09
CA GLY A 21 -5.82 -5.22 6.27
C GLY A 21 -5.82 -4.73 7.73
N GLY A 22 -4.69 -4.89 8.41
CA GLY A 22 -4.40 -4.33 9.72
C GLY A 22 -3.64 -3.01 9.63
N GLU A 23 -3.42 -2.40 10.79
CA GLU A 23 -2.71 -1.12 10.95
C GLU A 23 -1.34 -1.06 10.24
N ALA A 24 -0.65 -2.19 10.10
CA ALA A 24 0.63 -2.24 9.37
C ALA A 24 0.48 -1.97 7.88
N GLY A 25 -0.55 -2.54 7.23
CA GLY A 25 -0.86 -2.29 5.83
C GLY A 25 -1.34 -0.87 5.61
N ARG A 26 -2.19 -0.35 6.51
CA ARG A 26 -2.63 1.05 6.49
C ARG A 26 -1.44 2.02 6.60
N ARG A 27 -0.56 1.82 7.57
CA ARG A 27 0.66 2.64 7.75
C ARG A 27 1.60 2.55 6.55
N ALA A 28 1.71 1.38 5.92
CA ALA A 28 2.49 1.22 4.71
C ALA A 28 1.90 2.03 3.54
N LEU A 29 0.57 2.00 3.36
CA LEU A 29 -0.13 2.79 2.34
C LEU A 29 -0.07 4.30 2.62
N GLU A 30 -0.19 4.71 3.89
CA GLU A 30 -0.03 6.11 4.31
C GLU A 30 1.40 6.62 4.02
N ALA A 31 2.42 5.82 4.35
CA ALA A 31 3.81 6.16 4.03
C ALA A 31 4.05 6.27 2.52
N LEU A 32 3.49 5.38 1.71
CA LEU A 32 3.57 5.46 0.25
C LEU A 32 2.79 6.66 -0.32
N GLY A 33 1.64 6.99 0.26
CA GLY A 33 0.85 8.17 -0.08
C GLY A 33 1.63 9.47 0.15
N ALA A 34 2.38 9.55 1.26
CA ALA A 34 3.26 10.68 1.55
C ALA A 34 4.38 10.84 0.49
N LEU A 35 5.01 9.73 0.08
CA LEU A 35 6.01 9.74 -1.00
C LEU A 35 5.39 10.15 -2.34
N SER A 36 4.20 9.64 -2.66
CA SER A 36 3.48 9.97 -3.89
C SER A 36 3.12 11.45 -3.94
N ARG A 37 2.64 12.01 -2.82
CA ARG A 37 2.33 13.44 -2.68
C ARG A 37 3.55 14.33 -2.88
N ARG A 38 4.71 13.93 -2.32
CA ARG A 38 5.99 14.63 -2.53
C ARG A 38 6.32 14.71 -4.02
N VAL A 39 6.08 13.64 -4.78
CA VAL A 39 6.29 13.61 -6.24
C VAL A 39 5.29 14.48 -6.98
N LEU A 40 3.99 14.35 -6.65
CA LEU A 40 2.90 15.10 -7.29
C LEU A 40 3.02 16.61 -7.07
N ARG A 41 3.37 17.06 -5.86
CA ARG A 41 3.61 18.48 -5.55
C ARG A 41 4.82 19.07 -6.26
N ARG A 42 5.82 18.24 -6.52
CA ARG A 42 7.05 18.64 -7.21
C ARG A 42 6.90 18.59 -8.74
N ASN A 43 5.72 18.23 -9.24
CA ASN A 43 5.35 18.35 -10.65
C ASN A 43 4.56 19.66 -10.85
N PRO A 44 5.19 20.76 -11.31
CA PRO A 44 4.54 22.05 -11.46
C PRO A 44 3.74 22.18 -12.77
N SER A 45 3.47 21.06 -13.46
CA SER A 45 2.76 21.06 -14.75
C SER A 45 1.24 20.98 -14.63
N ASP A 46 0.66 21.51 -13.55
CA ASP A 46 -0.78 21.77 -13.48
C ASP A 46 -1.03 23.29 -13.66
N PRO A 47 -1.51 23.74 -14.83
CA PRO A 47 -1.80 25.15 -15.09
C PRO A 47 -3.01 25.70 -14.32
N ALA A 48 -3.62 24.91 -13.41
CA ALA A 48 -4.67 25.39 -12.50
C ALA A 48 -4.13 25.88 -11.13
N ALA A 49 -2.81 25.88 -10.90
CA ALA A 49 -2.23 26.49 -9.71
C ALA A 49 -2.20 28.02 -9.85
N ASP A 50 -3.21 28.66 -9.30
CA ASP A 50 -3.33 30.11 -9.10
C ASP A 50 -2.00 30.73 -8.62
N PRO A 51 -1.49 31.82 -9.24
CA PRO A 51 -0.20 32.41 -8.90
C PRO A 51 -0.23 33.29 -7.63
N ALA A 52 -1.21 33.10 -6.74
CA ALA A 52 -1.31 33.84 -5.48
C ALA A 52 -0.43 33.17 -4.41
N GLY A 53 0.87 33.44 -4.48
CA GLY A 53 1.80 33.17 -3.40
C GLY A 53 1.41 33.90 -2.11
N GLY A 54 1.10 33.14 -1.06
CA GLY A 54 1.12 33.61 0.32
C GLY A 54 2.35 33.06 1.03
N PRO A 55 3.10 33.87 1.82
CA PRO A 55 4.25 33.39 2.56
C PRO A 55 3.76 32.66 3.82
N GLY A 56 4.11 31.38 3.95
CA GLY A 56 3.82 30.59 5.15
C GLY A 56 2.76 29.52 4.93
N ALA A 57 3.05 28.53 4.10
CA ALA A 57 2.46 27.21 4.27
C ALA A 57 3.49 26.37 5.03
N ASP A 58 3.16 26.00 6.26
CA ASP A 58 3.93 25.09 7.10
C ASP A 58 4.44 23.87 6.30
N PRO A 59 5.65 23.36 6.58
CA PRO A 59 6.14 22.12 5.98
C PRO A 59 5.31 20.88 6.36
N ALA A 60 4.30 21.04 7.22
CA ALA A 60 3.35 20.03 7.68
C ALA A 60 1.91 20.31 7.20
N GLY A 61 1.73 20.72 5.95
CA GLY A 61 0.38 20.81 5.38
C GLY A 61 -0.27 19.42 5.34
N ASP A 62 -1.15 19.16 6.30
CA ASP A 62 -2.10 18.02 6.39
C ASP A 62 -3.09 18.04 5.21
N GLY A 63 -2.57 17.85 4.00
CA GLY A 63 -3.41 17.61 2.84
C GLY A 63 -3.75 16.13 2.80
N GLU A 64 -5.03 15.91 2.52
CA GLU A 64 -5.67 14.62 2.33
C GLU A 64 -4.71 13.50 1.88
N PRO A 65 -4.78 12.31 2.52
CA PRO A 65 -3.99 11.16 2.11
C PRO A 65 -4.18 10.90 0.61
N VAL A 66 -3.08 10.88 -0.16
CA VAL A 66 -3.15 10.44 -1.55
C VAL A 66 -3.54 8.96 -1.53
N ALA A 67 -4.77 8.68 -1.96
CA ALA A 67 -5.27 7.32 -2.05
C ALA A 67 -4.46 6.56 -3.10
N ILE A 68 -3.79 5.50 -2.68
CA ILE A 68 -3.07 4.60 -3.59
C ILE A 68 -4.12 3.76 -4.33
N PRO A 69 -4.16 3.77 -5.68
CA PRO A 69 -5.20 3.11 -6.47
C PRO A 69 -4.91 1.61 -6.62
N TYR A 70 -4.82 0.88 -5.52
CA TYR A 70 -4.48 -0.55 -5.53
C TYR A 70 -5.59 -1.46 -6.09
N ASP A 71 -6.81 -0.94 -6.20
CA ASP A 71 -7.99 -1.58 -6.80
C ASP A 71 -8.06 -1.40 -8.34
N ASP A 72 -7.27 -0.48 -8.91
CA ASP A 72 -7.16 -0.22 -10.34
C ASP A 72 -5.72 -0.51 -10.81
N PRO A 73 -5.45 -1.72 -11.35
CA PRO A 73 -4.10 -2.14 -11.75
C PRO A 73 -3.43 -1.19 -12.75
N GLU A 74 -4.21 -0.55 -13.62
CA GLU A 74 -3.70 0.34 -14.65
C GLU A 74 -3.34 1.72 -14.09
N ARG A 75 -4.10 2.23 -13.11
CA ARG A 75 -3.68 3.42 -12.34
C ARG A 75 -2.48 3.12 -11.45
N LEU A 76 -2.44 1.96 -10.79
CA LEU A 76 -1.30 1.55 -9.97
C LEU A 76 -0.02 1.45 -10.80
N ARG A 77 -0.09 0.87 -12.01
CA ARG A 77 1.03 0.79 -12.95
C ARG A 77 1.56 2.17 -13.32
N ARG A 78 0.67 3.10 -13.71
CA ARG A 78 1.07 4.48 -14.05
C ARG A 78 1.70 5.22 -12.88
N LEU A 79 1.17 5.05 -11.67
CA LEU A 79 1.76 5.62 -10.46
C LEU A 79 3.16 5.05 -10.19
N ALA A 80 3.31 3.73 -10.30
CA ALA A 80 4.59 3.06 -10.09
C ALA A 80 5.66 3.50 -11.09
N GLU A 81 5.29 3.63 -12.37
CA GLU A 81 6.18 4.15 -13.42
C GLU A 81 6.61 5.59 -13.13
N LEU A 82 5.67 6.46 -12.75
CA LEU A 82 5.96 7.84 -12.38
C LEU A 82 6.92 7.94 -11.20
N LEU A 83 6.69 7.15 -10.14
CA LEU A 83 7.54 7.13 -8.94
C LEU A 83 8.96 6.64 -9.25
N VAL A 84 9.09 5.58 -10.06
CA VAL A 84 10.38 5.04 -10.49
C VAL A 84 11.14 6.03 -11.35
N GLU A 85 10.47 6.65 -12.31
CA GLU A 85 11.10 7.66 -13.16
C GLU A 85 11.56 8.86 -12.35
N ARG A 86 10.73 9.33 -11.39
CA ARG A 86 11.14 10.41 -10.51
C ARG A 86 12.27 10.02 -9.57
N ALA A 87 12.32 8.79 -9.09
CA ALA A 87 13.38 8.27 -8.23
C ALA A 87 14.75 8.22 -8.94
N ARG A 88 14.78 8.10 -10.27
CA ARG A 88 16.02 8.23 -11.06
C ARG A 88 16.54 9.68 -11.07
N GLN A 89 15.63 10.64 -11.05
CA GLN A 89 15.94 12.07 -11.09
C GLN A 89 16.12 12.68 -9.69
N ASP A 90 15.66 11.99 -8.64
CA ASP A 90 15.75 12.39 -7.23
C ASP A 90 16.29 11.23 -6.39
N PRO A 91 17.61 11.22 -6.12
CA PRO A 91 18.25 10.14 -5.35
C PRO A 91 17.75 10.00 -3.91
N GLU A 92 17.14 11.03 -3.33
CA GLU A 92 16.55 10.95 -2.01
C GLU A 92 15.24 10.16 -2.06
N LEU A 93 14.36 10.51 -3.02
CA LEU A 93 13.14 9.75 -3.29
C LEU A 93 13.44 8.28 -3.59
N GLY A 94 14.49 8.00 -4.38
CA GLY A 94 14.91 6.64 -4.66
C GLY A 94 15.32 5.84 -3.41
N ARG A 95 16.00 6.48 -2.46
CA ARG A 95 16.33 5.86 -1.16
C ARG A 95 15.09 5.63 -0.31
N ASP A 96 14.20 6.61 -0.24
CA ASP A 96 12.96 6.50 0.54
C ASP A 96 12.07 5.37 -0.01
N LEU A 97 11.96 5.25 -1.34
CA LEU A 97 11.17 4.22 -2.00
C LEU A 97 11.78 2.82 -1.80
N ALA A 98 13.10 2.69 -1.89
CA ALA A 98 13.79 1.44 -1.60
C ALA A 98 13.65 1.03 -0.11
N ALA A 99 13.74 1.99 0.81
CA ALA A 99 13.53 1.76 2.23
C ALA A 99 12.09 1.32 2.53
N TRP A 100 11.10 1.94 1.88
CA TRP A 100 9.70 1.53 1.96
C TRP A 100 9.51 0.09 1.48
N MET A 101 10.06 -0.27 0.32
CA MET A 101 9.97 -1.63 -0.22
C MET A 101 10.65 -2.66 0.68
N SER A 102 11.82 -2.34 1.23
CA SER A 102 12.51 -3.24 2.18
C SER A 102 11.71 -3.43 3.47
N ARG A 103 11.02 -2.40 3.94
CA ARG A 103 10.26 -2.43 5.20
C ARG A 103 8.89 -3.09 5.08
N TYR A 104 8.21 -2.90 3.95
CA TYR A 104 6.80 -3.29 3.77
C TYR A 104 6.54 -4.21 2.58
N GLY A 105 7.42 -4.18 1.57
CA GLY A 105 7.23 -4.88 0.29
C GLY A 105 7.73 -6.32 0.24
N THR A 106 8.40 -6.78 1.30
CA THR A 106 8.77 -8.20 1.41
C THR A 106 7.62 -8.92 2.10
N PRO A 107 6.95 -9.91 1.47
CA PRO A 107 6.06 -10.79 2.21
C PRO A 107 6.91 -11.42 3.32
N ALA A 108 6.46 -11.30 4.57
CA ALA A 108 7.15 -11.92 5.70
C ALA A 108 7.42 -13.39 5.33
N GLN A 109 8.71 -13.74 5.23
CA GLN A 109 9.14 -15.08 4.87
C GLN A 109 8.77 -16.02 6.05
N GLU A 110 7.65 -16.72 5.86
CA GLU A 110 7.10 -17.93 6.53
C GLU A 110 7.21 -18.10 8.06
N VAL A 111 6.05 -18.18 8.75
CA VAL A 111 5.47 -19.41 9.36
C VAL A 111 3.98 -19.13 9.65
N GLY A 112 3.07 -19.81 8.95
CA GLY A 112 1.67 -19.94 9.37
C GLY A 112 0.67 -18.88 8.88
N THR A 113 0.68 -18.51 7.60
CA THR A 113 -0.40 -17.69 7.04
C THR A 113 -1.46 -18.60 6.42
N VAL A 114 -2.64 -18.67 7.04
CA VAL A 114 -3.80 -19.37 6.47
C VAL A 114 -4.64 -18.41 5.65
N HIS A 115 -4.86 -18.79 4.40
CA HIS A 115 -5.68 -18.05 3.46
C HIS A 115 -7.11 -18.59 3.50
N ASN A 116 -8.05 -17.79 4.01
CA ASN A 116 -9.47 -18.11 4.01
C ASN A 116 -10.23 -16.97 3.33
N SER A 117 -10.87 -17.26 2.19
CA SER A 117 -11.66 -16.30 1.42
C SER A 117 -13.08 -16.83 1.23
N ILE A 118 -14.08 -16.01 1.53
CA ILE A 118 -15.49 -16.23 1.17
C ILE A 118 -15.86 -15.06 0.26
N SER A 119 -16.07 -15.32 -1.03
CA SER A 119 -16.31 -14.29 -2.04
C SER A 119 -17.44 -14.69 -3.00
N GLY A 120 -18.09 -13.70 -3.62
CA GLY A 120 -19.25 -13.88 -4.53
C GLY A 120 -20.60 -13.87 -3.81
N ASP A 121 -21.64 -14.40 -4.45
CA ASP A 121 -23.01 -14.57 -3.89
C ASP A 121 -23.12 -15.76 -2.91
N ALA A 122 -22.13 -15.93 -2.02
CA ALA A 122 -22.06 -17.07 -1.11
C ALA A 122 -23.25 -17.06 -0.12
N ARG A 123 -24.22 -17.96 -0.31
CA ARG A 123 -25.34 -18.17 0.63
C ARG A 123 -24.96 -19.23 1.66
N ILE A 124 -24.59 -18.76 2.85
CA ILE A 124 -24.25 -19.61 3.99
C ILE A 124 -25.51 -19.79 4.85
N THR A 125 -25.99 -21.03 4.98
CA THR A 125 -27.19 -21.38 5.77
C THR A 125 -26.88 -22.05 7.11
N GLY A 126 -25.60 -22.19 7.47
CA GLY A 126 -25.12 -22.79 8.71
C GLY A 126 -23.81 -22.15 9.22
N PRO A 127 -23.27 -22.58 10.38
CA PRO A 127 -22.09 -21.96 10.97
C PRO A 127 -20.83 -22.29 10.18
N VAL A 128 -19.99 -21.27 9.93
CA VAL A 128 -18.70 -21.42 9.26
C VAL A 128 -17.59 -21.21 10.28
N ILE A 129 -16.68 -22.17 10.35
CA ILE A 129 -15.51 -22.13 11.23
C ILE A 129 -14.25 -22.11 10.36
N GLN A 130 -13.48 -21.04 10.46
CA GLN A 130 -12.24 -20.82 9.72
C GLN A 130 -11.12 -20.45 10.70
N GLY A 131 -10.01 -21.16 10.65
CA GLY A 131 -8.90 -20.94 11.58
C GLY A 131 -7.62 -21.63 11.13
N ARG A 132 -6.49 -21.25 11.74
CA ARG A 132 -5.16 -21.80 11.45
C ARG A 132 -4.80 -23.01 12.30
N ASP A 133 -4.93 -22.86 13.61
CA ASP A 133 -4.65 -23.90 14.59
C ASP A 133 -5.81 -24.00 15.57
N PHE A 134 -6.15 -25.23 15.94
CA PHE A 134 -7.23 -25.56 16.86
C PHE A 134 -6.65 -26.49 17.93
N GLN A 135 -6.64 -26.07 19.20
CA GLN A 135 -6.00 -26.83 20.28
C GLN A 135 -6.90 -26.88 21.52
N GLY A 136 -6.86 -28.03 22.20
CA GLY A 136 -7.78 -28.35 23.29
C GLY A 136 -9.04 -29.07 22.82
N PRO A 137 -9.93 -29.50 23.74
CA PRO A 137 -11.20 -30.09 23.36
C PRO A 137 -12.08 -29.03 22.70
N ILE A 138 -12.58 -29.35 21.50
CA ILE A 138 -13.47 -28.47 20.71
C ILE A 138 -14.78 -29.20 20.51
N SER A 139 -15.88 -28.57 20.92
CA SER A 139 -17.23 -29.09 20.74
C SER A 139 -18.07 -28.06 20.01
N PHE A 140 -18.68 -28.50 18.91
CA PHE A 140 -19.66 -27.71 18.15
C PHE A 140 -21.04 -28.38 18.32
N GLY A 141 -21.97 -27.65 18.94
CA GLY A 141 -23.28 -28.17 19.35
C GLY A 141 -23.38 -28.47 20.85
N SER A 142 -24.60 -28.57 21.37
CA SER A 142 -24.87 -29.01 22.75
C SER A 142 -24.65 -30.52 22.87
N GLN A 143 -23.93 -30.95 23.92
CA GLN A 143 -23.74 -32.36 24.28
C GLN A 143 -25.05 -33.12 24.45
#